data_AF-A0A529HT71-F1
#
_entry.id   AF-A0A529HT71-F1
#
_cell.length_a   1.000
_cell.length_b   1.000
_cell.length_c   1.000
_cell.angle_alpha   90.00
_cell.angle_beta   90.00
_cell.angle_gamma   90.00
#
_symmetry.space_group_name_H-M   'P 1'
#
loop_
_entity.id
_entity.type
_entity.pdbx_description
1 polymer ?
#
loop_
_entity_poly.entity_id
_entity_poly.type
_entity_poly.pdbx_seq_one_letter_code
_entity_poly.pdbx_strand_id
1 'polypeptide(L)'
;MIDLNEALAKDRWIGRLASHLDDFEALLDGQGYAKTTVQQKIKLLAGFSAWVERQDVPLSLLGEEDADRFLTELGLRPRRGDAWTIRQLLRYLRDTGGVPVLLPEVDTSAKGKLIDAFGEFLRKERGLSASTLTNYLP
;
A
#
# COMPACT_ATOMS: atom_id res chain seq x y z
N MET A 1 -2.80 -20.49 -7.94
CA MET A 1 -1.61 -20.39 -7.08
C MET A 1 -0.69 -19.39 -7.74
N ILE A 2 -0.49 -18.21 -7.15
CA ILE A 2 0.35 -17.15 -7.75
C ILE A 2 1.80 -17.53 -7.47
N ASP A 3 2.54 -17.91 -8.51
CA ASP A 3 3.97 -18.17 -8.38
C ASP A 3 4.72 -16.84 -8.39
N LEU A 4 5.16 -16.41 -7.21
CA LEU A 4 5.86 -15.15 -7.02
C LEU A 4 7.30 -15.17 -7.58
N ASN A 5 7.77 -16.28 -8.18
CA ASN A 5 9.15 -16.41 -8.66
C ASN A 5 9.35 -16.20 -10.17
N GLU A 6 8.29 -16.16 -10.98
CA GLU A 6 8.45 -16.12 -12.45
C GLU A 6 8.59 -14.68 -13.03
N ALA A 7 8.39 -13.64 -12.24
CA ALA A 7 8.37 -12.24 -12.68
C ALA A 7 9.74 -11.52 -12.65
N LEU A 8 10.86 -12.25 -12.72
CA LEU A 8 12.21 -11.67 -12.57
C LEU A 8 13.07 -11.82 -13.83
N ALA A 9 12.71 -11.14 -14.91
CA ALA A 9 13.67 -10.73 -15.94
C ALA A 9 13.09 -9.61 -16.84
N LYS A 10 13.55 -8.37 -16.62
CA LYS A 10 13.60 -7.24 -17.58
C LYS A 10 12.28 -6.68 -18.18
N ASP A 11 11.16 -7.39 -18.09
CA ASP A 11 9.78 -6.90 -18.26
C ASP A 11 9.16 -6.69 -16.87
N ARG A 12 9.76 -5.75 -16.13
CA ARG A 12 9.82 -5.76 -14.66
C ARG A 12 8.47 -5.69 -13.94
N TRP A 13 7.41 -5.24 -14.61
CA TRP A 13 6.05 -5.18 -14.09
C TRP A 13 5.05 -5.25 -15.25
N ILE A 14 4.05 -6.13 -15.16
CA ILE A 14 2.93 -6.19 -16.12
C ILE A 14 1.65 -5.75 -15.40
N GLY A 15 0.89 -4.84 -16.02
CA GLY A 15 -0.41 -4.39 -15.53
C GLY A 15 -0.50 -2.88 -15.27
N ARG A 16 -1.70 -2.43 -14.88
CA ARG A 16 -2.13 -1.02 -14.71
C ARG A 16 -1.24 -0.20 -13.78
N LEU A 17 -0.52 -0.87 -12.89
CA LEU A 17 0.33 -0.23 -11.89
C LEU A 17 1.81 -0.20 -12.29
N ALA A 18 2.20 -0.83 -13.41
CA ALA A 18 3.60 -0.99 -13.81
C ALA A 18 4.41 0.32 -13.80
N SER A 19 3.91 1.37 -14.46
CA SER A 19 4.57 2.68 -14.47
C SER A 19 4.67 3.33 -13.09
N HIS A 20 3.69 3.09 -12.22
CA HIS A 20 3.69 3.64 -10.87
C HIS A 20 4.65 2.92 -9.93
N LEU A 21 4.98 1.65 -10.19
CA LEU A 21 5.83 0.84 -9.32
C LEU A 21 7.31 1.21 -9.45
N ASP A 22 7.76 1.63 -10.62
CA ASP A 22 9.13 2.14 -10.81
C ASP A 22 9.34 3.45 -10.05
N ASP A 23 8.41 4.39 -10.16
CA ASP A 23 8.47 5.66 -9.41
C ASP A 23 8.34 5.43 -7.90
N PHE A 24 7.50 4.48 -7.49
CA PHE A 24 7.34 4.12 -6.08
C PHE A 24 8.61 3.45 -5.52
N GLU A 25 9.31 2.66 -6.31
CA GLU A 25 10.61 2.10 -5.93
C GLU A 25 11.64 3.20 -5.68
N ALA A 26 11.74 4.17 -6.61
CA ALA A 26 12.62 5.33 -6.44
C ALA A 26 12.26 6.16 -5.20
N LEU A 27 10.97 6.30 -4.90
CA LEU A 27 10.49 6.95 -3.68
C LEU A 27 10.95 6.20 -2.42
N LEU A 28 10.82 4.87 -2.38
CA LEU A 28 11.27 4.07 -1.23
C LEU A 28 12.79 4.16 -1.04
N ASP A 29 13.56 4.15 -2.13
CA ASP A 29 15.00 4.36 -2.06
C ASP A 29 15.35 5.76 -1.50
N GLY A 30 14.64 6.80 -1.95
CA GLY A 30 14.79 8.18 -1.46
C GLY A 30 14.41 8.36 0.02
N GLN A 31 13.51 7.51 0.54
CA GLN A 31 13.13 7.48 1.96
C GLN A 31 14.14 6.72 2.85
N GLY A 32 15.21 6.18 2.28
CA GLY A 32 16.28 5.52 3.02
C GLY A 32 15.96 4.07 3.42
N TYR A 33 14.99 3.42 2.77
CA TYR A 33 14.75 2.00 2.98
C TYR A 33 15.96 1.18 2.51
N ALA A 34 16.28 0.11 3.24
CA ALA A 34 17.30 -0.84 2.79
C ALA A 34 16.86 -1.51 1.48
N LYS A 35 17.79 -1.71 0.54
CA LYS A 35 17.52 -2.34 -0.77
C LYS A 35 16.77 -3.67 -0.65
N THR A 36 17.11 -4.50 0.33
CA THR A 36 16.43 -5.79 0.58
C THR A 36 14.96 -5.60 0.94
N THR A 37 14.64 -4.58 1.74
CA THR A 37 13.27 -4.19 2.09
C THR A 37 12.52 -3.67 0.87
N VAL A 38 13.16 -2.82 0.06
CA VAL A 38 12.57 -2.30 -1.18
C VAL A 38 12.20 -3.45 -2.11
N GLN A 39 13.13 -4.37 -2.39
CA GLN A 39 12.89 -5.53 -3.26
C GLN A 39 11.76 -6.44 -2.73
N GLN A 40 11.64 -6.60 -1.40
CA GLN A 40 10.52 -7.35 -0.81
C GLN A 40 9.18 -6.65 -1.01
N LYS A 41 9.12 -5.33 -0.82
CA LYS A 41 7.91 -4.52 -1.06
C LYS A 41 7.51 -4.58 -2.53
N ILE A 42 8.46 -4.37 -3.41
CA ILE A 42 8.30 -4.44 -4.87
C ILE A 42 7.74 -5.80 -5.30
N LYS A 43 8.30 -6.91 -4.82
CA LYS A 43 7.79 -8.25 -5.15
C LYS A 43 6.32 -8.47 -4.74
N LEU A 44 5.93 -7.96 -3.56
CA LEU A 44 4.52 -8.00 -3.12
C LEU A 44 3.62 -7.18 -4.06
N LEU A 45 4.06 -5.97 -4.41
CA LEU A 45 3.29 -5.05 -5.24
C LEU A 45 3.16 -5.53 -6.70
N ALA A 46 4.13 -6.30 -7.21
CA ALA A 46 4.01 -6.96 -8.51
C ALA A 46 2.86 -7.98 -8.51
N GLY A 47 2.77 -8.77 -7.44
CA GLY A 47 1.66 -9.71 -7.24
C GLY A 47 0.32 -9.00 -7.12
N PHE A 48 0.29 -7.86 -6.42
CA PHE A 48 -0.91 -7.03 -6.31
C PHE A 48 -1.34 -6.44 -7.66
N SER A 49 -0.41 -5.90 -8.46
CA SER A 49 -0.68 -5.41 -9.82
C SER A 49 -1.29 -6.49 -10.71
N ALA A 50 -0.71 -7.69 -10.72
CA ALA A 50 -1.25 -8.82 -11.47
C ALA A 50 -2.65 -9.24 -10.98
N TRP A 51 -2.92 -9.12 -9.68
CA TRP A 51 -4.23 -9.40 -9.12
C TRP A 51 -5.27 -8.34 -9.51
N VAL A 52 -4.92 -7.05 -9.48
CA VAL A 52 -5.79 -5.94 -9.92
C VAL A 52 -6.24 -6.13 -11.36
N GLU A 53 -5.32 -6.53 -12.25
CA GLU A 53 -5.64 -6.85 -13.64
C GLU A 53 -6.60 -8.04 -13.76
N ARG A 54 -6.37 -9.11 -13.01
CA ARG A 54 -7.22 -10.32 -13.06
C ARG A 54 -8.64 -10.07 -12.56
N GLN A 55 -8.79 -9.20 -11.56
CA GLN A 55 -10.09 -8.82 -10.99
C GLN A 55 -10.76 -7.68 -11.76
N ASP A 56 -10.10 -7.15 -12.80
CA ASP A 56 -10.49 -5.97 -13.58
C ASP A 56 -10.93 -4.78 -12.72
N VAL A 57 -10.21 -4.54 -11.61
CA VAL A 57 -10.52 -3.42 -10.71
C VAL A 57 -10.05 -2.12 -11.35
N PRO A 58 -10.95 -1.14 -11.59
CA PRO A 58 -10.55 0.18 -12.08
C PRO A 58 -9.62 0.86 -11.08
N LEU A 59 -8.55 1.51 -11.57
CA LEU A 59 -7.69 2.31 -10.70
C LEU A 59 -8.50 3.30 -9.88
N SER A 60 -9.57 3.86 -10.47
CA SER A 60 -10.44 4.83 -9.81
C SER A 60 -11.22 4.31 -8.59
N LEU A 61 -11.38 2.99 -8.49
CA LEU A 61 -12.10 2.34 -7.39
C LEU A 61 -11.16 1.61 -6.43
N LEU A 62 -9.84 1.64 -6.70
CA LEU A 62 -8.87 0.88 -5.95
C LEU A 62 -8.78 1.38 -4.51
N GLY A 63 -9.20 0.52 -3.57
CA GLY A 63 -9.37 0.84 -2.17
C GLY A 63 -8.57 -0.05 -1.23
N GLU A 64 -8.70 0.22 0.07
CA GLU A 64 -8.10 -0.62 1.10
C GLU A 64 -8.79 -1.99 1.20
N GLU A 65 -10.08 -2.07 0.86
CA GLU A 65 -10.81 -3.34 0.79
C GLU A 65 -10.21 -4.29 -0.26
N ASP A 66 -9.74 -3.75 -1.39
CA ASP A 66 -9.05 -4.54 -2.41
C ASP A 66 -7.70 -5.06 -1.91
N ALA A 67 -6.99 -4.28 -1.09
CA ALA A 67 -5.76 -4.71 -0.45
C ALA A 67 -6.01 -5.90 0.50
N ASP A 68 -7.05 -5.81 1.33
CA ASP A 68 -7.42 -6.89 2.25
C ASP A 68 -7.91 -8.14 1.49
N ARG A 69 -8.67 -7.96 0.40
CA ARG A 69 -9.11 -9.06 -0.47
C ARG A 69 -7.93 -9.76 -1.12
N PHE A 70 -6.99 -9.00 -1.71
CA PHE A 70 -5.77 -9.57 -2.28
C PHE A 70 -4.97 -10.39 -1.25
N LEU A 71 -4.76 -9.84 -0.04
CA LEU A 71 -4.00 -10.55 1.01
C LEU A 71 -4.71 -11.81 1.49
N THR A 72 -6.04 -11.81 1.49
CA THR A 72 -6.85 -12.99 1.81
C THR A 72 -6.72 -14.07 0.73
N GLU A 73 -6.82 -13.68 -0.54
CA GLU A 73 -6.73 -14.59 -1.69
C GLU A 73 -5.31 -15.13 -1.94
N LEU A 74 -4.27 -14.41 -1.50
CA LEU A 74 -2.90 -14.87 -1.60
C LEU A 74 -2.68 -16.19 -0.83
N GLY A 75 -3.55 -16.52 0.14
CA GLY A 75 -3.58 -17.83 0.82
C GLY A 75 -2.35 -18.12 1.70
N LEU A 76 -1.42 -17.18 1.80
CA LEU A 76 -0.24 -17.21 2.66
C LEU A 76 -0.44 -16.21 3.79
N ARG A 77 0.08 -16.53 4.98
CA ARG A 77 0.04 -15.60 6.11
C ARG A 77 0.81 -14.32 5.75
N PRO A 78 0.15 -13.17 5.57
CA PRO A 78 0.83 -11.94 5.19
C PRO A 78 1.86 -11.57 6.25
N ARG A 79 3.01 -11.04 5.84
CA ARG A 79 3.96 -10.46 6.78
C ARG A 79 3.31 -9.24 7.41
N ARG A 80 3.77 -8.90 8.62
CA ARG A 80 3.23 -7.77 9.41
C ARG A 80 3.22 -6.44 8.63
N GLY A 81 4.10 -6.27 7.64
CA GLY A 81 4.22 -5.06 6.82
C GLY A 81 3.58 -5.12 5.42
N ASP A 82 2.93 -6.23 5.04
CA ASP A 82 2.42 -6.39 3.67
C ASP A 82 1.21 -5.50 3.42
N ALA A 83 0.21 -5.54 4.31
CA ALA A 83 -0.93 -4.62 4.27
C ALA A 83 -0.48 -3.16 4.29
N TRP A 84 0.52 -2.85 5.12
CA TRP A 84 1.10 -1.51 5.18
C TRP A 84 1.71 -1.07 3.84
N THR A 85 2.41 -1.98 3.17
CA THR A 85 3.07 -1.70 1.90
C THR A 85 2.06 -1.41 0.79
N ILE A 86 0.96 -2.15 0.74
CA ILE A 86 -0.11 -1.90 -0.23
C ILE A 86 -0.80 -0.56 0.08
N ARG A 87 -1.09 -0.26 1.35
CA ARG A 87 -1.63 1.05 1.75
C ARG A 87 -0.70 2.21 1.39
N GLN A 88 0.61 2.06 1.56
CA GLN A 88 1.58 3.06 1.12
C GLN A 88 1.52 3.30 -0.39
N LEU A 89 1.38 2.24 -1.20
CA LEU A 89 1.20 2.38 -2.65
C LEU A 89 -0.11 3.12 -2.97
N LEU A 90 -1.24 2.73 -2.36
CA LEU A 90 -2.54 3.38 -2.61
C LEU A 90 -2.49 4.87 -2.26
N ARG A 91 -1.81 5.25 -1.17
CA ARG A 91 -1.60 6.64 -0.80
C ARG A 91 -0.74 7.38 -1.83
N TYR A 92 0.38 6.78 -2.24
CA TYR A 92 1.22 7.33 -3.30
C TYR A 92 0.43 7.58 -4.59
N LEU A 93 -0.43 6.65 -5.00
CA LEU A 93 -1.26 6.79 -6.19
C LEU A 93 -2.29 7.92 -6.04
N ARG A 94 -2.87 8.12 -4.85
CA ARG A 94 -3.76 9.25 -4.58
C ARG A 94 -3.02 10.58 -4.63
N ASP A 95 -1.85 10.65 -4.01
CA ASP A 95 -1.04 11.87 -3.93
C ASP A 95 -0.50 12.30 -5.30
N THR A 96 -0.21 11.33 -6.19
CA THR A 96 0.26 11.58 -7.56
C THR A 96 -0.86 11.71 -8.58
N GLY A 97 -2.13 11.60 -8.17
CA GLY A 97 -3.30 11.70 -9.05
C GLY A 97 -3.55 10.47 -9.94
N GLY A 98 -2.86 9.35 -9.69
CA GLY A 98 -3.09 8.06 -10.35
C GLY A 98 -4.40 7.38 -9.93
N VAL A 99 -4.97 7.77 -8.79
CA VAL A 99 -6.28 7.32 -8.30
C VAL A 99 -7.05 8.55 -7.76
N PRO A 100 -8.35 8.71 -8.04
CA PRO A 100 -9.15 9.77 -7.43
C PRO A 100 -9.05 9.68 -5.92
N VAL A 101 -8.91 10.84 -5.28
CA VAL A 101 -9.05 10.94 -3.83
C VAL A 101 -10.50 10.60 -3.49
N LEU A 102 -10.75 9.35 -3.10
CA LEU A 102 -11.94 9.02 -2.34
C LEU A 102 -11.77 9.74 -1.00
N LEU A 103 -12.51 10.84 -0.81
CA LEU A 103 -12.56 11.51 0.47
C LEU A 103 -12.96 10.46 1.50
N PRO A 104 -12.12 10.21 2.53
CA PRO A 104 -12.50 9.26 3.56
C PRO A 104 -13.81 9.74 4.16
N GLU A 105 -14.85 8.90 4.06
CA GLU A 105 -16.06 9.11 4.82
C GLU A 105 -15.62 9.15 6.29
N VAL A 106 -16.03 10.19 7.03
CA VAL A 106 -15.62 10.33 8.43
C VAL A 106 -16.07 9.07 9.17
N ASP A 107 -15.11 8.24 9.59
CA ASP A 107 -15.41 7.01 10.30
C ASP A 107 -15.88 7.34 11.71
N THR A 108 -17.19 7.50 11.86
CA THR A 108 -17.82 7.79 13.15
C THR A 108 -18.00 6.55 14.03
N SER A 109 -17.53 5.38 13.57
CA SER A 109 -17.59 4.14 14.32
C SER A 109 -16.71 4.18 15.57
N ALA A 110 -16.89 3.21 16.46
CA ALA A 110 -16.03 3.06 17.63
C ALA A 110 -14.55 2.83 17.24
N LYS A 111 -14.30 2.18 16.11
CA LYS A 111 -12.95 1.94 15.59
C LYS A 111 -12.32 3.24 15.10
N GLY A 112 -13.03 4.03 14.29
CA GLY A 112 -12.56 5.34 13.81
C GLY A 112 -12.21 6.28 14.97
N LYS A 113 -13.10 6.41 15.95
CA LYS A 113 -12.86 7.20 17.17
C LYS A 113 -11.62 6.75 17.95
N LEU A 114 -11.35 5.44 18.00
CA LEU A 114 -10.16 4.90 18.66
C LEU A 114 -8.88 5.24 17.88
N ILE A 115 -8.93 5.15 16.55
CA ILE A 115 -7.81 5.52 15.67
C ILE A 115 -7.49 7.02 15.82
N ASP A 116 -8.51 7.88 15.84
CA ASP A 116 -8.36 9.32 16.06
C ASP A 116 -7.73 9.63 17.42
N ALA A 117 -8.25 9.02 18.49
CA ALA A 117 -7.71 9.19 19.83
C ALA A 117 -6.25 8.70 19.93
N PHE A 118 -5.92 7.60 19.25
CA PHE A 118 -4.55 7.09 19.20
C PHE A 118 -3.62 8.02 18.41
N GLY A 119 -4.08 8.60 17.30
CA GLY A 119 -3.34 9.60 16.54
C GLY A 119 -3.04 10.85 17.38
N GLU A 120 -4.03 11.35 18.11
CA GLU A 120 -3.85 12.47 19.05
C GLU A 120 -2.86 12.16 20.16
N PHE A 121 -2.93 10.96 20.73
CA PHE A 121 -1.96 10.49 21.73
C PHE A 121 -0.54 10.46 21.17
N LEU A 122 -0.33 9.89 19.98
CA LEU A 122 0.98 9.84 19.34
C LEU A 122 1.53 11.24 19.03
N ARG A 123 0.66 12.17 18.62
CA ARG A 123 1.05 13.56 18.38
C ARG A 123 1.48 14.27 19.66
N LYS A 124 0.64 14.21 20.70
CA LYS A 124 0.82 14.98 21.94
C LYS A 124 1.84 14.37 22.88
N GLU A 125 1.72 13.08 23.15
CA GLU A 125 2.50 12.39 24.18
C GLU A 125 3.80 11.80 23.64
N ARG A 126 3.86 11.54 22.33
CA ARG A 126 5.05 10.97 21.68
C ARG A 126 5.74 11.92 20.70
N GLY A 127 5.18 13.11 20.47
CA GLY A 127 5.76 14.14 19.61
C GLY A 127 5.88 13.73 18.14
N LEU A 128 5.04 12.78 17.67
CA LEU A 128 5.10 12.36 16.26
C LEU A 128 4.63 13.49 15.34
N SER A 129 5.40 13.71 14.28
CA SER A 129 5.01 14.61 13.19
C SER A 129 3.81 14.05 12.41
N ALA A 130 3.08 14.91 11.71
CA ALA A 130 1.98 14.49 10.83
C ALA A 130 2.42 13.43 9.79
N SER A 131 3.61 13.61 9.20
CA SER A 131 4.21 12.64 8.27
C SER A 131 4.58 11.32 8.94
N THR A 132 4.97 11.33 10.22
CA THR A 132 5.27 10.10 10.95
C THR A 132 3.99 9.39 11.36
N LEU A 133 2.92 10.11 11.75
CA LEU A 133 1.62 9.52 12.08
C LEU A 133 1.05 8.71 10.93
N THR A 134 1.29 9.13 9.70
CA THR A 134 0.93 8.37 8.50
C THR A 134 1.68 7.05 8.36
N ASN A 135 2.57 6.67 9.29
CA ASN A 135 3.17 5.33 9.38
C ASN A 135 2.63 4.47 10.53
N TYR A 136 1.87 5.07 11.44
CA TYR A 136 1.39 4.43 12.66
C TYR A 136 -0.14 4.26 12.68
N LEU A 137 -0.85 5.09 11.92
CA LEU A 137 -2.30 5.00 11.79
C LEU A 137 -2.67 4.09 10.62
N PRO A 138 -3.65 3.19 10.81
CA PRO A 138 -4.10 2.25 9.79
C PRO A 138 -4.73 2.97 8.59
#